data_AF-F8UU29-F1
#
_entry.id   AF-F8UU29-F1
#
_cell.length_a   1.000
_cell.length_b   1.000
_cell.length_c   1.000
_cell.angle_alpha   90.00
_cell.angle_beta   90.00
_cell.angle_gamma   90.00
#
_symmetry.space_group_name_H-M   'P 1'
#
loop_
_entity.id
_entity.type
_entity.pdbx_description
1 polymer ?
#
loop_
_entity_poly.entity_id
_entity_poly.type
_entity_poly.pdbx_seq_one_letter_code
_entity_poly.pdbx_strand_id
1 'polypeptide(L)'
;IHDMKSLMEGEQLINNGQTSFQEQQNATAGHGVSGIAGALSGPDCNVFGMASNIGSDPPDGVELRFFYSCQSRSAEAVREVTEFAKSIPGFVNLDLNDQVTLLKYGVIEVLILMMSPLMNKDGTLISYGQIFMT
;
A
#
# COMPACT_ATOMS: atom_id res chain seq x y z
N ILE A 1 -24.95 17.80 11.19
CA ILE A 1 -25.66 16.98 10.17
C ILE A 1 -24.92 16.96 8.82
N HIS A 2 -24.00 17.89 8.54
CA HIS A 2 -23.23 17.87 7.27
C HIS A 2 -22.09 16.83 7.20
N ASP A 3 -21.56 16.32 8.32
CA ASP A 3 -20.43 15.36 8.32
C ASP A 3 -20.76 13.92 7.93
N MET A 4 -22.00 13.46 8.15
CA MET A 4 -22.34 12.05 7.90
C MET A 4 -22.41 11.73 6.40
N LYS A 5 -22.60 12.74 5.55
CA LYS A 5 -22.69 12.54 4.10
C LYS A 5 -21.32 12.35 3.46
N SER A 6 -20.32 13.13 3.87
CA SER A 6 -18.94 12.97 3.40
C SER A 6 -18.32 11.64 3.82
N LEU A 7 -18.70 11.09 4.98
CA LEU A 7 -18.23 9.78 5.42
C LEU A 7 -18.77 8.65 4.52
N MET A 8 -20.06 8.70 4.18
CA MET A 8 -20.69 7.73 3.26
C MET A 8 -20.14 7.83 1.83
N GLU A 9 -19.84 9.03 1.36
CA GLU A 9 -19.22 9.25 0.04
C GLU A 9 -17.77 8.73 0.00
N GLY A 10 -17.02 8.87 1.11
CA GLY A 10 -15.67 8.31 1.24
C GLY A 10 -15.64 6.78 1.19
N GLU A 11 -16.56 6.09 1.87
CA GLU A 11 -16.62 4.62 1.86
C GLU A 11 -17.04 4.05 0.50
N GLN A 12 -17.92 4.74 -0.23
CA GLN A 12 -18.34 4.35 -1.58
C GLN A 12 -17.22 4.44 -2.62
N LEU A 13 -16.31 5.42 -2.49
CA LEU A 13 -15.13 5.56 -3.36
C LEU A 13 -14.13 4.41 -3.15
N ILE A 14 -13.95 3.98 -1.90
CA ILE A 14 -13.05 2.85 -1.56
C ILE A 14 -13.62 1.54 -2.12
N ASN A 15 -14.94 1.33 -2.01
CA ASN A 15 -15.60 0.11 -2.49
C ASN A 15 -15.59 0.00 -4.04
N ASN A 16 -15.89 1.09 -4.76
CA ASN A 16 -15.85 1.12 -6.23
C ASN A 16 -14.44 0.97 -6.81
N GLY A 17 -13.40 1.36 -6.06
CA GLY A 17 -12.02 1.08 -6.43
C GLY A 17 -11.73 -0.42 -6.42
N GLN A 18 -12.17 -1.14 -5.38
CA GLN A 18 -11.93 -2.58 -5.25
C GLN A 18 -12.64 -3.41 -6.32
N THR A 19 -13.87 -3.07 -6.70
CA THR A 19 -14.60 -3.78 -7.77
C THR A 19 -13.92 -3.63 -9.13
N SER A 20 -13.35 -2.45 -9.42
CA SER A 20 -12.63 -2.19 -10.67
C SER A 20 -11.32 -2.99 -10.79
N PHE A 21 -10.62 -3.22 -9.67
CA PHE A 21 -9.37 -4.02 -9.65
C PHE A 21 -9.59 -5.53 -9.82
N GLN A 22 -10.80 -6.03 -9.54
CA GLN A 22 -11.13 -7.45 -9.64
C GLN A 22 -11.60 -7.84 -11.06
N GLU A 23 -12.24 -6.93 -11.80
CA GLU A 23 -12.71 -7.19 -13.17
C GLU A 23 -11.55 -7.22 -14.19
N GLN A 24 -10.49 -6.44 -13.99
CA GLN A 24 -9.33 -6.42 -14.89
C GLN A 24 -8.44 -7.69 -14.76
N GLN A 25 -8.53 -8.44 -13.67
CA GLN A 25 -7.79 -9.70 -13.50
C GLN A 25 -8.48 -10.91 -14.15
N ASN A 26 -9.78 -10.82 -14.44
CA ASN A 26 -10.55 -11.97 -14.96
C ASN A 26 -10.63 -12.02 -16.50
N ALA A 27 -10.07 -11.03 -17.22
CA ALA A 27 -10.15 -10.92 -18.67
C ALA A 27 -8.99 -11.57 -19.45
N THR A 28 -7.99 -12.14 -18.78
CA THR A 28 -6.76 -12.65 -19.43
C THR A 28 -6.62 -14.18 -19.33
N ALA A 29 -7.66 -14.92 -19.70
CA ALA A 29 -7.60 -16.37 -19.82
C ALA A 29 -8.25 -16.84 -21.11
N GLY A 30 -7.50 -16.78 -22.23
CA GLY A 30 -7.84 -17.55 -23.42
C GLY A 30 -7.24 -17.00 -24.71
N HIS A 31 -6.13 -17.59 -25.16
CA HIS A 31 -5.96 -18.24 -26.47
C HIS A 31 -4.50 -18.68 -26.67
N GLY A 32 -4.32 -19.81 -27.35
CA GLY A 32 -3.11 -20.62 -27.30
C GLY A 32 -2.09 -20.45 -28.44
N VAL A 33 -0.93 -21.08 -28.17
CA VAL A 33 -0.06 -21.86 -29.08
C VAL A 33 0.88 -21.13 -30.07
N SER A 34 2.17 -21.49 -29.89
CA SER A 34 3.27 -21.64 -30.88
C SER A 34 4.27 -20.48 -31.10
N GLY A 35 5.57 -20.77 -30.94
CA GLY A 35 6.65 -20.05 -31.62
C GLY A 35 7.91 -19.75 -30.78
N ILE A 36 8.93 -20.59 -30.95
CA ILE A 36 10.33 -20.43 -30.51
C ILE A 36 11.04 -19.21 -31.14
N ALA A 37 11.76 -18.41 -30.35
CA ALA A 37 13.17 -17.97 -30.55
C ALA A 37 13.55 -16.69 -29.77
N GLY A 38 14.58 -16.79 -28.92
CA GLY A 38 15.65 -15.79 -28.82
C GLY A 38 15.45 -14.51 -27.97
N ALA A 39 16.44 -14.30 -27.10
CA ALA A 39 16.93 -13.02 -26.56
C ALA A 39 16.42 -12.54 -25.19
N LEU A 40 17.38 -12.59 -24.26
CA LEU A 40 17.63 -11.75 -23.09
C LEU A 40 16.86 -10.42 -23.03
N SER A 41 16.05 -10.21 -21.98
CA SER A 41 15.93 -8.94 -21.24
C SER A 41 15.11 -9.13 -19.98
N GLY A 42 15.54 -8.46 -18.90
CA GLY A 42 14.94 -8.49 -17.56
C GLY A 42 13.57 -7.79 -17.50
N PRO A 43 12.94 -7.76 -16.30
CA PRO A 43 11.54 -7.41 -16.18
C PRO A 43 11.31 -5.92 -16.42
N ASP A 44 10.45 -5.65 -17.39
CA ASP A 44 10.03 -4.34 -17.85
C ASP A 44 9.32 -3.54 -16.76
N CYS A 45 9.96 -2.43 -16.35
CA CYS A 45 9.28 -1.29 -15.80
C CYS A 45 8.40 -0.69 -16.91
N ASN A 46 7.09 -0.94 -16.86
CA ASN A 46 6.16 -0.44 -17.86
C ASN A 46 6.00 1.09 -17.72
N VAL A 47 6.91 1.82 -18.39
CA VAL A 47 6.83 3.25 -18.67
C VAL A 47 5.78 3.46 -19.76
N PHE A 48 4.59 3.94 -19.40
CA PHE A 48 3.70 4.61 -20.33
C PHE A 48 3.72 6.11 -20.07
N GLY A 49 3.96 6.87 -21.15
CA GLY A 49 4.38 8.28 -21.21
C GLY A 49 3.53 9.31 -20.46
N MET A 50 3.97 10.56 -20.31
CA MET A 50 4.54 11.40 -21.36
C MET A 50 5.20 12.65 -20.76
N ALA A 51 6.20 13.18 -21.50
CA ALA A 51 6.68 14.56 -21.52
C ALA A 51 7.37 15.15 -20.27
N SER A 52 8.68 15.33 -20.42
CA SER A 52 9.39 16.45 -19.79
C SER A 52 8.73 17.77 -20.19
N ASN A 53 8.06 18.41 -19.23
CA ASN A 53 7.91 19.85 -19.21
C ASN A 53 8.66 20.35 -17.98
N ILE A 54 9.69 21.15 -18.22
CA ILE A 54 10.27 22.02 -17.19
C ILE A 54 9.18 23.03 -16.87
N GLY A 55 8.37 22.76 -15.84
CA GLY A 55 7.26 23.60 -15.44
C GLY A 55 6.65 23.05 -14.18
N SER A 56 6.93 23.76 -13.07
CA SER A 56 6.30 23.65 -11.74
C SER A 56 5.30 22.50 -11.58
N ASP A 57 5.73 21.43 -10.90
CA ASP A 57 4.80 20.47 -10.31
C ASP A 57 3.73 21.29 -9.56
N PRO A 58 2.43 21.11 -9.85
CA PRO A 58 1.39 21.76 -9.06
C PRO A 58 1.56 21.32 -7.60
N PRO A 59 1.35 22.21 -6.61
CA PRO A 59 1.56 21.91 -5.20
C PRO A 59 0.78 20.65 -4.74
N ASP A 60 -0.33 20.35 -5.41
CA ASP A 60 -1.15 19.16 -5.15
C ASP A 60 -0.47 17.84 -5.55
N GLY A 61 0.49 17.87 -6.48
CA GLY A 61 1.18 16.69 -7.01
C GLY A 61 2.23 16.09 -6.08
N VAL A 62 2.90 16.93 -5.28
CA VAL A 62 3.90 16.48 -4.30
C VAL A 62 3.24 15.87 -3.06
N GLU A 63 2.15 16.47 -2.61
CA GLU A 63 1.36 16.01 -1.47
C GLU A 63 0.70 14.66 -1.78
N LEU A 64 0.08 14.53 -2.96
CA LEU A 64 -0.54 13.27 -3.39
C LEU A 64 0.48 12.14 -3.56
N ARG A 65 1.69 12.44 -4.06
CA ARG A 65 2.78 11.46 -4.18
C ARG A 65 3.25 10.98 -2.80
N PHE A 66 3.34 11.89 -1.83
CA PHE A 66 3.68 11.52 -0.46
C PHE A 66 2.60 10.61 0.15
N PHE A 67 1.33 10.96 0.02
CA PHE A 67 0.22 10.13 0.51
C PHE A 67 0.22 8.74 -0.10
N TYR A 68 0.40 8.64 -1.43
CA TYR A 68 0.49 7.35 -2.11
C TYR A 68 1.68 6.52 -1.61
N SER A 69 2.83 7.16 -1.41
CA SER A 69 4.03 6.49 -0.88
C SER A 69 3.81 5.97 0.54
N CYS A 70 3.17 6.76 1.39
CA CYS A 70 2.79 6.36 2.74
C CYS A 70 1.80 5.20 2.71
N GLN A 71 0.76 5.28 1.89
CA GLN A 71 -0.24 4.21 1.73
C GLN A 71 0.42 2.89 1.31
N SER A 72 1.26 2.91 0.27
CA SER A 72 1.97 1.72 -0.19
C SER A 72 2.86 1.12 0.90
N ARG A 73 3.57 1.96 1.65
CA ARG A 73 4.46 1.51 2.73
C ARG A 73 3.68 0.98 3.94
N SER A 74 2.53 1.58 4.27
CA SER A 74 1.63 1.08 5.31
C SER A 74 1.04 -0.28 4.95
N ALA A 75 0.66 -0.51 3.69
CA ALA A 75 0.18 -1.82 3.24
C ALA A 75 1.25 -2.92 3.40
N GLU A 76 2.51 -2.60 3.10
CA GLU A 76 3.64 -3.50 3.34
C GLU A 76 3.79 -3.81 4.83
N ALA A 77 3.81 -2.78 5.67
CA ALA A 77 3.99 -2.95 7.11
C ALA A 77 2.83 -3.73 7.77
N VAL A 78 1.59 -3.58 7.29
CA VAL A 78 0.46 -4.42 7.75
C VAL A 78 0.70 -5.91 7.44
N ARG A 79 1.28 -6.22 6.28
CA ARG A 79 1.65 -7.60 5.93
C ARG A 79 2.74 -8.12 6.85
N GLU A 80 3.78 -7.33 7.09
CA GLU A 80 4.88 -7.69 8.01
C GLU A 80 4.35 -7.95 9.43
N VAL A 81 3.47 -7.08 9.95
CA VAL A 81 2.84 -7.27 11.27
C VAL A 81 1.96 -8.52 11.30
N THR A 82 1.27 -8.83 10.21
CA THR A 82 0.45 -10.05 10.10
C THR A 82 1.32 -11.30 10.16
N GLU A 83 2.44 -11.32 9.43
CA GLU A 83 3.39 -12.44 9.49
C GLU A 83 4.07 -12.55 10.86
N PHE A 84 4.40 -11.43 11.49
CA PHE A 84 4.86 -11.42 12.88
C PHE A 84 3.81 -12.03 13.83
N ALA A 85 2.53 -11.65 13.71
CA ALA A 85 1.47 -12.20 14.54
C ALA A 85 1.32 -13.72 14.38
N LYS A 86 1.41 -14.23 13.15
CA LYS A 86 1.41 -15.68 12.88
C LYS A 86 2.58 -16.42 13.53
N SER A 87 3.70 -15.75 13.76
CA SER A 87 4.86 -16.33 14.45
C SER A 87 4.67 -16.43 15.98
N ILE A 88 3.68 -15.76 16.56
CA ILE A 88 3.40 -15.80 18.00
C ILE A 88 2.79 -17.16 18.38
N PRO A 89 3.39 -17.91 19.31
CA PRO A 89 2.84 -19.19 19.75
C PRO A 89 1.39 -19.06 20.23
N GLY A 90 0.50 -19.88 19.66
CA GLY A 90 -0.93 -19.90 19.99
C GLY A 90 -1.79 -18.96 19.16
N PHE A 91 -1.23 -17.98 18.44
CA PHE A 91 -2.01 -17.03 17.64
C PHE A 91 -2.76 -17.73 16.49
N VAL A 92 -2.07 -18.57 15.72
CA VAL A 92 -2.66 -19.32 14.60
C VAL A 92 -3.69 -20.37 15.03
N ASN A 93 -3.74 -20.70 16.33
CA ASN A 93 -4.70 -21.64 16.90
C ASN A 93 -6.01 -20.95 17.32
N LEU A 94 -6.08 -19.62 17.29
CA LEU A 94 -7.32 -18.87 17.51
C LEU A 94 -8.25 -19.02 16.32
N ASP A 95 -9.55 -18.75 16.53
CA ASP A 95 -10.50 -18.67 15.43
C ASP A 95 -10.08 -17.59 14.43
N LEU A 96 -10.32 -17.83 13.14
CA LEU A 96 -9.95 -16.89 12.08
C LEU A 96 -10.54 -15.49 12.31
N ASN A 97 -11.77 -15.43 12.83
CA ASN A 97 -12.43 -14.17 13.16
C ASN A 97 -11.69 -13.41 14.26
N ASP A 98 -11.16 -14.10 15.26
CA ASP A 98 -10.40 -13.50 16.35
C ASP A 98 -9.02 -13.05 15.86
N GLN A 99 -8.36 -13.82 14.99
CA GLN A 99 -7.10 -13.41 14.36
C GLN A 99 -7.30 -12.10 13.55
N VAL A 100 -8.35 -12.02 12.73
CA VAL A 100 -8.68 -10.82 11.94
C VAL A 100 -9.06 -9.66 12.85
N THR A 101 -9.83 -9.92 13.90
CA THR A 101 -10.25 -8.90 14.88
C THR A 101 -9.04 -8.31 15.61
N LEU A 102 -8.14 -9.15 16.12
CA LEU A 102 -6.94 -8.71 16.81
C LEU A 102 -6.03 -7.87 15.89
N LEU A 103 -5.83 -8.28 14.64
CA LEU A 103 -5.04 -7.52 13.67
C LEU A 103 -5.72 -6.20 13.30
N LYS A 104 -7.04 -6.21 13.03
CA LYS A 104 -7.82 -5.02 12.67
C LYS A 104 -7.68 -3.91 13.72
N TYR A 105 -7.70 -4.26 15.01
CA TYR A 105 -7.62 -3.29 16.09
C TYR A 105 -6.18 -3.00 16.54
N GLY A 106 -5.25 -3.94 16.40
CA GLY A 106 -3.88 -3.79 16.90
C GLY A 106 -2.86 -3.22 15.90
N VAL A 107 -3.09 -3.34 14.59
CA VAL A 107 -2.01 -3.07 13.60
C VAL A 107 -1.50 -1.62 13.66
N ILE A 108 -2.38 -0.64 13.85
CA ILE A 108 -1.98 0.77 13.90
C ILE A 108 -1.12 1.05 15.13
N GLU A 109 -1.43 0.45 16.27
CA GLU A 109 -0.64 0.60 17.50
C GLU A 109 0.76 0.03 17.31
N VAL A 110 0.88 -1.14 16.69
CA VAL A 110 2.17 -1.76 16.36
C VAL A 110 2.96 -0.88 15.41
N LEU A 111 2.33 -0.32 14.37
CA LEU A 111 3.00 0.58 13.42
C LEU A 111 3.52 1.85 14.09
N ILE A 112 2.76 2.46 15.00
CA ILE A 112 3.20 3.63 15.76
C ILE A 112 4.39 3.28 16.67
N LEU A 113 4.33 2.14 17.36
CA LEU A 113 5.43 1.67 18.20
C LEU A 113 6.71 1.38 17.39
N MET A 114 6.57 0.83 16.18
CA MET A 114 7.70 0.62 15.26
C MET A 114 8.27 1.93 14.71
N MET A 115 7.44 2.95 14.52
CA MET A 115 7.89 4.29 14.11
C MET A 115 8.55 5.07 15.24
N SER A 116 8.10 4.89 16.49
CA SER A 116 8.62 5.62 17.65
C SER A 116 10.15 5.70 17.76
N PRO A 117 10.94 4.62 17.60
CA PRO A 117 12.41 4.69 17.65
C PRO A 117 13.05 5.42 16.46
N LEU A 118 12.30 5.67 15.39
CA LEU A 118 12.74 6.43 14.21
C LEU A 118 12.45 7.93 14.35
N MET A 119 11.71 8.34 15.38
CA MET A 119 11.30 9.73 15.58
C MET A 119 12.10 10.40 16.71
N ASN A 120 12.35 11.69 16.55
CA ASN A 120 12.79 12.58 17.62
C ASN A 120 11.96 13.87 17.59
N LYS A 121 12.28 14.82 18.47
CA LYS A 121 11.56 16.11 18.56
C LYS A 121 11.65 16.97 17.29
N ASP A 122 12.62 16.69 16.42
CA ASP A 122 12.97 17.51 15.26
C ASP A 122 12.54 16.87 13.93
N GLY A 123 12.13 15.59 13.93
CA GLY A 123 11.77 14.89 12.70
C GLY A 123 11.76 13.36 12.82
N THR A 124 11.67 12.69 11.66
CA THR A 124 11.56 11.23 11.52
C THR A 124 12.56 10.68 10.52
N LEU A 125 13.19 9.56 10.86
CA LEU A 125 14.00 8.77 9.94
C LEU A 125 13.11 7.93 9.01
N ILE A 126 13.33 8.05 7.71
CA ILE A 126 12.66 7.27 6.66
C ILE A 126 13.71 6.62 5.74
N SER A 127 13.25 5.81 4.78
CA SER A 127 14.13 5.09 3.84
C SER A 127 15.22 4.28 4.56
N TYR A 128 14.82 3.42 5.51
CA TYR A 128 15.74 2.59 6.29
C TYR A 128 16.86 3.38 6.99
N GLY A 129 16.56 4.60 7.46
CA GLY A 129 17.50 5.46 8.17
C GLY A 129 18.37 6.33 7.26
N GLN A 130 18.16 6.32 5.95
CA GLN A 130 18.95 7.11 5.00
C GLN A 130 18.53 8.57 4.91
N ILE A 131 17.27 8.88 5.24
CA ILE A 131 16.70 10.23 5.09
C ILE A 131 16.10 10.66 6.42
N PHE A 132 16.40 11.88 6.85
CA PHE A 132 15.75 12.54 7.99
C PHE A 132 14.78 13.60 7.47
N MET A 133 13.48 13.39 7.69
CA MET A 133 12.39 14.30 7.30
C MET A 133 12.04 15.22 8.48
N THR A 134 12.02 16.53 8.23
CA THR A 134 11.77 17.60 9.20
C THR A 134 10.67 18.53 8.69
#